data_AF-A0A7K3ZT78-F1
#
_entry.id   AF-A0A7K3ZT78-F1
#
_cell.length_a   1.000
_cell.length_b   1.000
_cell.length_c   1.000
_cell.angle_alpha   90.00
_cell.angle_beta   90.00
_cell.angle_gamma   90.00
#
_symmetry.space_group_name_H-M   'P 1'
#
loop_
_entity.id
_entity.type
_entity.pdbx_description
1 polymer ?
#
loop_
_entity_poly.entity_id
_entity_poly.type
_entity_poly.pdbx_seq_one_letter_code
_entity_poly.pdbx_strand_id
1 'polypeptide(L)' 'MSKKIVDETHAKETLKEMIEDRKQGEPVEEVLAIFCQRYSVTMATCKEFYDQLVAKGEIKEK' A
#
# COMPACT_ATOMS: atom_id res chain seq x y z
N MET A 1 1.34 -27.57 -0.15
CA MET A 1 1.73 -26.34 0.58
C MET A 1 1.57 -25.18 -0.39
N SER A 2 0.64 -24.24 -0.18
CA SER A 2 0.62 -22.98 -0.94
C SER A 2 0.10 -21.86 -0.03
N LYS A 3 0.96 -21.44 0.89
CA LYS A 3 0.71 -20.37 1.87
C LYS A 3 0.69 -19.05 1.09
N LYS A 4 -0.50 -18.42 1.00
CA LYS A 4 -0.77 -17.01 0.66
C LYS A 4 0.29 -16.31 -0.22
N ILE A 5 0.17 -16.47 -1.53
CA ILE A 5 0.65 -15.44 -2.45
C ILE A 5 -0.51 -14.47 -2.55
N VAL A 6 -0.51 -13.44 -1.70
CA VAL A 6 -1.13 -12.19 -2.16
C VAL A 6 -0.24 -11.77 -3.32
N ASP A 7 -0.80 -11.78 -4.51
CA ASP A 7 -0.09 -11.32 -5.70
C ASP A 7 0.40 -9.89 -5.42
N GLU A 8 1.70 -9.65 -5.56
CA GLU A 8 2.30 -8.33 -5.31
C GLU A 8 1.56 -7.24 -6.08
N THR A 9 1.10 -7.57 -7.29
CA THR A 9 0.29 -6.70 -8.14
C THR A 9 -1.03 -6.32 -7.47
N HIS A 10 -1.73 -7.31 -6.91
CA HIS A 10 -2.99 -7.08 -6.19
C HIS A 10 -2.73 -6.28 -4.91
N ALA A 11 -1.65 -6.56 -4.18
CA ALA A 11 -1.26 -5.77 -3.01
C ALA A 11 -1.05 -4.29 -3.38
N LYS A 12 -0.35 -4.01 -4.48
CA LYS A 12 -0.12 -2.65 -4.97
C LYS A 12 -1.39 -1.96 -5.44
N GLU A 13 -2.28 -2.66 -6.16
CA GLU A 13 -3.59 -2.10 -6.54
C GLU A 13 -4.44 -1.76 -5.33
N THR A 14 -4.57 -2.66 -4.36
CA THR A 14 -5.35 -2.38 -3.14
C THR A 14 -4.75 -1.21 -2.36
N LEU A 15 -3.42 -1.14 -2.26
CA LEU A 15 -2.76 -0.02 -1.59
C LEU A 15 -3.04 1.30 -2.33
N LYS A 16 -3.01 1.30 -3.67
CA LYS A 16 -3.35 2.46 -4.50
C LYS A 16 -4.80 2.88 -4.28
N GLU A 17 -5.76 1.96 -4.37
CA GLU A 17 -7.18 2.24 -4.13
C GLU A 17 -7.40 2.84 -2.75
N MET A 18 -6.79 2.28 -1.69
CA MET A 18 -6.91 2.84 -0.34
C MET A 18 -6.32 4.25 -0.22
N ILE A 19 -5.26 4.54 -0.98
CA ILE A 19 -4.60 5.86 -0.97
C ILE A 19 -5.33 6.88 -1.85
N GLU A 20 -6.03 6.45 -2.89
CA GLU A 20 -6.90 7.29 -3.73
C GLU A 20 -8.27 7.55 -3.05
N ASP A 21 -8.83 6.56 -2.37
CA ASP A 21 -10.06 6.67 -1.57
C ASP A 21 -9.83 7.42 -0.24
N ARG A 22 -8.56 7.60 0.16
CA ARG A 22 -8.20 8.31 1.40
C ARG A 22 -8.86 9.68 1.41
N LYS A 23 -9.49 10.02 2.53
CA LYS A 23 -10.09 11.35 2.68
C LYS A 23 -8.99 12.42 2.66
N GLN A 24 -9.30 13.55 2.04
CA GLN A 24 -8.40 14.70 1.97
C GLN A 24 -8.08 15.17 3.40
N GLY A 25 -6.89 14.81 3.91
CA GLY A 25 -6.47 15.07 5.28
C GLY A 25 -5.97 13.84 6.04
N GLU A 26 -6.21 12.61 5.54
CA GLU A 26 -5.63 11.41 6.14
C GLU A 26 -4.16 11.21 5.70
N PRO A 27 -3.25 10.94 6.66
CA PRO A 27 -1.87 10.65 6.34
C PRO A 27 -1.75 9.29 5.67
N VAL A 28 -0.91 9.21 4.65
CA VAL A 28 -0.68 7.96 3.90
C VAL A 28 -0.09 6.87 4.81
N GLU A 29 0.60 7.26 5.88
CA GLU A 29 1.12 6.34 6.90
C GLU A 29 0.03 5.54 7.62
N GLU A 30 -1.15 6.11 7.88
CA GLU A 30 -2.26 5.34 8.47
C GLU A 30 -2.81 4.32 7.48
N VAL A 31 -2.97 4.72 6.22
CA VAL A 31 -3.40 3.81 5.14
C VAL A 31 -2.40 2.67 4.96
N LEU A 32 -1.10 2.97 4.97
CA LEU A 32 -0.03 1.98 4.92
C LEU A 32 -0.06 1.05 6.12
N ALA A 33 -0.23 1.56 7.34
CA ALA A 33 -0.29 0.74 8.54
C ALA A 33 -1.46 -0.25 8.51
N ILE A 34 -2.65 0.21 8.09
CA ILE A 34 -3.83 -0.65 7.92
C ILE A 34 -3.57 -1.71 6.86
N PHE A 35 -3.00 -1.33 5.72
CA PHE A 35 -2.64 -2.24 4.65
C PHE A 35 -1.63 -3.31 5.15
N CYS A 36 -0.56 -2.90 5.82
CA CYS A 36 0.45 -3.83 6.37
C CYS A 36 -0.17 -4.85 7.31
N GLN A 37 -1.04 -4.40 8.21
CA GLN A 37 -1.74 -5.27 9.15
C GLN A 37 -2.61 -6.30 8.41
N ARG A 38 -3.38 -5.83 7.42
CA ARG A 38 -4.34 -6.64 6.66
C ARG A 38 -3.66 -7.72 5.81
N TYR A 39 -2.50 -7.38 5.26
CA TYR A 39 -1.69 -8.28 4.43
C TYR A 39 -0.65 -9.08 5.25
N SER A 40 -0.55 -8.85 6.56
CA SER A 40 0.47 -9.44 7.44
C SER A 40 1.89 -9.31 6.88
N VAL A 41 2.17 -8.14 6.30
CA VAL A 41 3.50 -7.78 5.78
C VAL A 41 4.17 -6.79 6.73
N THR A 42 5.49 -6.67 6.63
CA THR A 42 6.23 -5.70 7.43
C THR A 42 6.00 -4.29 6.92
N MET A 43 6.11 -3.32 7.83
CA MET A 43 6.02 -1.91 7.47
C MET A 43 7.11 -1.48 6.48
N ALA A 44 8.28 -2.14 6.52
CA ALA A 44 9.32 -1.97 5.51
C ALA A 44 8.83 -2.38 4.11
N THR A 45 8.16 -3.52 3.99
CA THR A 45 7.58 -4.01 2.72
C THR A 45 6.50 -3.07 2.20
N CYS A 46 5.60 -2.58 3.05
CA CYS A 46 4.59 -1.60 2.61
C CYS A 46 5.21 -0.29 2.14
N LYS A 47 6.25 0.18 2.84
CA LYS A 47 6.96 1.40 2.46
C LYS A 47 7.66 1.24 1.12
N GLU A 48 8.21 0.06 0.84
CA GLU A 48 8.78 -0.28 -0.47
C GLU A 48 7.71 -0.27 -1.58
N PHE A 49 6.52 -0.85 -1.33
CA PHE A 49 5.41 -0.78 -2.28
C PHE A 49 4.91 0.64 -2.50
N TYR A 50 4.82 1.44 -1.44
CA TYR A 50 4.46 2.84 -1.53
C TYR A 50 5.46 3.64 -2.35
N ASP A 51 6.75 3.50 -2.06
CA ASP A 51 7.83 4.19 -2.77
C ASP A 51 7.82 3.83 -4.26
N GLN A 52 7.60 2.55 -4.60
CA GLN A 52 7.44 2.13 -5.99
C GLN A 52 6.22 2.77 -6.68
N LEU A 53 5.09 2.93 -5.98
CA LEU A 53 3.90 3.57 -6.54
C LEU A 53 4.10 5.09 -6.71
N VAL A 54 4.78 5.74 -5.78
CA VAL A 54 5.16 7.16 -5.88
C VAL A 54 6.18 7.38 -7.00
N ALA A 55 7.21 6.54 -7.08
CA ALA A 55 8.24 6.60 -8.12
C ALA A 55 7.66 6.37 -9.53
N LYS A 56 6.62 5.55 -9.65
CA LYS A 56 5.86 5.37 -10.91
C LYS A 56 4.91 6.52 -11.22
N GLY A 57 4.67 7.45 -10.28
CA GLY A 57 3.69 8.52 -10.41
C GLY A 57 2.24 8.05 -10.29
N GLU A 58 2.02 6.81 -9.83
CA GLU A 58 0.68 6.24 -9.58
C GLU A 58 0.03 6.87 -8.35
N ILE A 59 0.82 7.36 -7.40
CA ILE A 59 0.36 8.06 -6.21
C ILE A 59 1.06 9.42 -6.13
N LYS A 60 0.28 10.47 -5.85
CA LYS A 60 0.82 11.80 -5.54
C LYS A 60 1.01 11.92 -4.03
N GLU A 61 2.27 11.92 -3.59
CA GLU A 61 2.65 12.44 -2.29
C GLU A 61 2.32 13.94 -2.32
N LYS A 62 1.36 14.36 -1.49
CA LYS A 62 0.83 15.73 -1.48
C LYS A 62 0.81 16.23 -0.06
#